data_AF-A0A2V6RA45-F1
#
_entry.id   AF-A0A2V6RA45-F1
#
_cell.length_a   1.000
_cell.length_b   1.000
_cell.length_c   1.000
_cell.angle_alpha   90.00
_cell.angle_beta   90.00
_cell.angle_gamma   90.00
#
_symmetry.space_group_name_H-M   'P 1'
#
loop_
_entity.id
_entity.type
_entity.pdbx_description
1 polymer ?
#
loop_
_entity_poly.entity_id
_entity_poly.type
_entity_poly.pdbx_seq_one_letter_code
_entity_poly.pdbx_strand_id
1 'polypeptide(L)'
;MWKSALASVCRRHRDLVAIYEAPEGTLALLLRQTLVPLSEERGRWFNDTRRTARAVVASLRAAGVTEDVTVLQWRPLPDVAQVLTGWPCCYLSDPHRCAQLADIVGARLADREPAAPAPLGRGENGLSAAALAIPPTIFDWYRDMAPCFLAVEPPVRRRLILRTHHWIVERVLMPIARGERPVAADLRPTGRLTWRLVRVIPPGELDLWRTWIRLTIGDLQRALAWPAGRRTEAWVRWLFDIPYSIPVTPRRPAHAAPSSADRHE
;
A
#
# COMPACT_ATOMS: atom_id res chain seq x y z
N MET A 1 16.14 1.68 -25.34
CA MET A 1 15.53 2.29 -26.55
C MET A 1 14.14 1.69 -26.72
N TRP A 2 13.12 2.34 -26.17
CA TRP A 2 11.74 1.82 -26.13
C TRP A 2 11.20 1.67 -27.57
N LYS A 3 10.75 0.47 -27.95
CA LYS A 3 10.34 0.16 -29.33
C LYS A 3 9.18 1.08 -29.76
N SER A 4 9.25 1.63 -30.97
CA SER A 4 8.20 2.51 -31.55
C SER A 4 6.80 1.89 -31.49
N ALA A 5 6.71 0.56 -31.59
CA ALA A 5 5.49 -0.22 -31.41
C ALA A 5 4.89 -0.09 -30.00
N LEU A 6 5.71 -0.12 -28.95
CA LEU A 6 5.25 0.04 -27.56
C LEU A 6 4.78 1.46 -27.30
N ALA A 7 5.47 2.48 -27.84
CA ALA A 7 5.02 3.87 -27.75
C ALA A 7 3.67 4.10 -28.45
N SER A 8 3.37 3.36 -29.54
CA SER A 8 2.06 3.38 -30.20
C SER A 8 0.96 2.77 -29.32
N VAL A 9 1.26 1.65 -28.65
CA VAL A 9 0.33 1.01 -27.71
C VAL A 9 0.03 1.91 -26.51
N CYS A 10 1.06 2.53 -25.93
CA CYS A 10 0.90 3.46 -24.80
C CYS A 10 0.06 4.68 -25.19
N ARG A 11 0.21 5.22 -26.41
CA ARG A 11 -0.57 6.38 -26.90
C ARG A 11 -2.08 6.12 -26.99
N ARG A 12 -2.52 4.87 -27.08
CA ARG A 12 -3.96 4.53 -27.08
C ARG A 12 -4.59 4.71 -25.70
N HIS A 13 -3.78 4.66 -24.64
CA HIS A 13 -4.24 4.82 -23.26
C HIS A 13 -4.07 6.26 -22.83
N ARG A 14 -5.13 7.06 -23.01
CA ARG A 14 -5.08 8.47 -22.60
C ARG A 14 -4.68 8.61 -21.14
N ASP A 15 -5.12 7.72 -20.25
CA ASP A 15 -4.88 7.77 -18.80
C ASP A 15 -3.48 7.34 -18.34
N LEU A 16 -2.61 6.92 -19.26
CA LEU A 16 -1.21 6.66 -18.96
C LEU A 16 -0.41 7.95 -19.13
N VAL A 17 0.19 8.45 -18.05
CA VAL A 17 1.00 9.69 -18.03
C VAL A 17 2.46 9.40 -18.34
N ALA A 18 3.05 8.42 -17.66
CA ALA A 18 4.45 8.05 -17.85
C ALA A 18 4.71 6.57 -17.55
N ILE A 19 5.80 6.04 -18.12
CA ILE A 19 6.38 4.75 -17.76
C ILE A 19 7.84 4.97 -17.42
N TYR A 20 8.23 4.50 -16.24
CA TYR A 20 9.61 4.47 -15.76
C TYR A 20 10.12 3.04 -15.77
N GLU A 21 11.40 2.85 -16.06
CA GLU A 21 12.02 1.53 -16.09
C GLU A 21 13.10 1.45 -15.03
N ALA A 22 13.05 0.43 -14.19
CA ALA A 22 14.08 0.16 -13.21
C ALA A 22 15.34 -0.38 -13.89
N PRO A 23 16.52 -0.25 -13.26
CA PRO A 23 17.74 -0.94 -13.70
C PRO A 23 17.55 -2.46 -13.83
N GLU A 24 16.71 -3.05 -12.98
CA GLU A 24 16.34 -4.47 -13.00
C GLU A 24 15.27 -4.85 -14.04
N GLY A 25 14.82 -3.90 -14.87
CA GLY A 25 13.83 -4.11 -15.93
C GLY A 25 12.37 -4.04 -15.48
N THR A 26 12.09 -3.73 -14.20
CA THR A 26 10.71 -3.54 -13.72
C THR A 26 10.13 -2.23 -14.27
N LEU A 27 8.89 -2.26 -14.75
CA LEU A 27 8.20 -1.07 -15.28
C LEU A 27 7.28 -0.46 -14.23
N ALA A 28 7.40 0.84 -13.99
CA ALA A 28 6.50 1.61 -13.13
C ALA A 28 5.59 2.51 -13.98
N LEU A 29 4.28 2.29 -13.88
CA LEU A 29 3.25 3.08 -14.54
C LEU A 29 2.85 4.25 -13.66
N LEU A 30 2.91 5.46 -14.22
CA LEU A 30 2.25 6.63 -13.69
C LEU A 30 0.95 6.86 -14.46
N LEU A 31 -0.18 6.70 -13.79
CA LEU A 31 -1.48 7.01 -14.38
C LEU A 31 -1.92 8.45 -14.09
N ARG A 32 -2.98 8.91 -14.78
CA ARG A 32 -3.50 10.28 -14.60
C ARG A 32 -4.16 10.48 -13.24
N GLN A 33 -4.64 9.41 -12.61
CA GLN A 33 -5.29 9.50 -11.31
C GLN A 33 -4.33 10.07 -10.24
N THR A 34 -4.87 10.85 -9.31
CA THR A 34 -4.10 11.49 -8.23
C THR A 34 -3.31 10.47 -7.40
N LEU A 35 -2.12 10.82 -6.93
CA LEU A 35 -1.35 9.95 -6.02
C LEU A 35 -1.89 10.00 -4.59
N VAL A 36 -2.66 11.04 -4.26
CA VAL A 36 -3.25 11.26 -2.94
C VAL A 36 -4.74 11.56 -3.14
N PRO A 37 -5.58 10.54 -3.30
CA PRO A 37 -7.02 10.74 -3.40
C PRO A 37 -7.57 11.24 -2.06
N LEU A 38 -8.56 12.14 -2.15
CA LEU A 38 -9.39 12.48 -1.00
C LEU A 38 -10.06 11.20 -0.48
N SER A 39 -10.34 11.17 0.82
CA SER A 39 -10.83 9.94 1.46
C SER A 39 -12.19 9.49 0.90
N GLU A 40 -13.04 10.44 0.54
CA GLU A 40 -14.37 10.23 -0.07
C GLU A 40 -14.29 9.70 -1.51
N GLU A 41 -13.21 10.01 -2.22
CA GLU A 41 -13.03 9.62 -3.63
C GLU A 41 -12.24 8.32 -3.78
N ARG A 42 -11.63 7.81 -2.69
CA ARG A 42 -10.65 6.71 -2.72
C ARG A 42 -11.21 5.42 -3.31
N GLY A 43 -12.47 5.08 -3.06
CA GLY A 43 -13.12 3.90 -3.64
C GLY A 43 -13.26 3.99 -5.16
N ARG A 44 -13.75 5.13 -5.66
CA ARG A 44 -13.86 5.40 -7.11
C ARG A 44 -12.48 5.46 -7.75
N TRP A 45 -11.59 6.24 -7.16
CA TRP A 45 -10.20 6.35 -7.55
C TRP A 45 -9.52 4.98 -7.68
N PHE A 46 -9.71 4.07 -6.72
CA PHE A 46 -9.08 2.75 -6.77
C PHE A 46 -9.65 1.91 -7.91
N ASN A 47 -10.96 1.88 -8.08
CA ASN A 47 -11.62 1.14 -9.15
C ASN A 47 -11.23 1.66 -10.54
N ASP A 48 -11.17 2.97 -10.71
CA ASP A 48 -10.78 3.60 -11.97
C ASP A 48 -9.30 3.39 -12.26
N THR A 49 -8.42 3.59 -11.26
CA THR A 49 -6.99 3.32 -11.37
C THR A 49 -6.74 1.85 -11.71
N ARG A 50 -7.46 0.90 -11.08
CA ARG A 50 -7.35 -0.55 -11.35
C ARG A 50 -7.86 -0.90 -12.75
N ARG A 51 -8.98 -0.32 -13.18
CA ARG A 51 -9.52 -0.54 -14.54
C ARG A 51 -8.52 -0.06 -15.59
N THR A 52 -8.01 1.16 -15.44
CA THR A 52 -7.00 1.74 -16.32
C THR A 52 -5.71 0.92 -16.30
N ALA A 53 -5.17 0.60 -15.13
CA ALA A 53 -3.94 -0.19 -15.00
C ALA A 53 -4.07 -1.54 -15.71
N ARG A 54 -5.20 -2.24 -15.53
CA ARG A 54 -5.43 -3.53 -16.21
C ARG A 54 -5.50 -3.38 -17.73
N ALA A 55 -6.17 -2.35 -18.24
CA ALA A 55 -6.25 -2.12 -19.68
C ALA A 55 -4.86 -1.81 -20.29
N VAL A 56 -4.06 -0.98 -19.61
CA VAL A 56 -2.69 -0.65 -20.01
C VAL A 56 -1.82 -1.90 -19.98
N VAL A 57 -1.80 -2.62 -18.85
CA VAL A 57 -0.99 -3.85 -18.67
C VAL A 57 -1.39 -4.90 -19.70
N ALA A 58 -2.68 -5.16 -19.91
CA ALA A 58 -3.13 -6.12 -20.92
C ALA A 58 -2.63 -5.76 -22.32
N SER A 59 -2.65 -4.47 -22.67
CA SER A 59 -2.13 -3.99 -23.95
C SER A 59 -0.61 -4.11 -24.06
N LEU A 60 0.13 -3.86 -22.98
CA LEU A 60 1.57 -4.06 -22.90
C LEU A 60 1.94 -5.54 -23.05
N ARG A 61 1.22 -6.44 -22.35
CA ARG A 61 1.38 -7.90 -22.47
C ARG A 61 1.12 -8.37 -23.90
N ALA A 62 0.05 -7.88 -24.54
CA ALA A 62 -0.26 -8.19 -25.94
C ALA A 62 0.82 -7.68 -26.92
N ALA A 63 1.53 -6.62 -26.54
CA ALA A 63 2.66 -6.08 -27.30
C ALA A 63 4.01 -6.76 -26.99
N GLY A 64 4.02 -7.80 -26.13
CA GLY A 64 5.20 -8.61 -25.83
C GLY A 64 6.01 -8.18 -24.60
N VAL A 65 5.50 -7.27 -23.76
CA VAL A 65 6.14 -6.91 -22.48
C VAL A 65 6.02 -8.08 -21.51
N THR A 66 7.15 -8.64 -21.09
CA THR A 66 7.22 -9.78 -20.15
C THR A 66 7.65 -9.36 -18.75
N GLU A 67 8.17 -8.15 -18.61
CA GLU A 67 8.63 -7.50 -17.40
C GLU A 67 7.53 -7.37 -16.33
N ASP A 68 7.95 -7.26 -15.07
CA ASP A 68 7.03 -6.96 -13.98
C ASP A 68 6.57 -5.51 -14.04
N VAL A 69 5.29 -5.28 -13.76
CA VAL A 69 4.67 -3.95 -13.85
C VAL A 69 4.11 -3.55 -12.50
N THR A 70 4.55 -2.39 -12.01
CA THR A 70 4.04 -1.74 -10.80
C THR A 70 3.29 -0.45 -11.15
N VAL A 71 2.32 -0.06 -10.31
CA VAL A 71 1.53 1.16 -10.51
C VAL A 71 1.86 2.14 -9.40
N LEU A 72 2.35 3.33 -9.75
CA LEU A 72 2.84 4.32 -8.79
C LEU A 72 1.74 4.81 -7.84
N GLN A 73 0.50 4.88 -8.31
CA GLN A 73 -0.67 5.19 -7.49
C GLN A 73 -0.85 4.25 -6.29
N TRP A 74 -0.31 3.04 -6.31
CA TRP A 74 -0.45 2.08 -5.21
C TRP A 74 0.79 1.99 -4.34
N ARG A 75 1.85 2.77 -4.63
CA ARG A 75 3.09 2.77 -3.86
C ARG A 75 3.10 3.85 -2.78
N PRO A 76 3.87 3.66 -1.69
CA PRO A 76 4.13 4.73 -0.73
C PRO A 76 4.75 5.96 -1.41
N LEU A 77 4.37 7.17 -0.98
CA LEU A 77 4.90 8.41 -1.55
C LEU A 77 6.44 8.52 -1.60
N PRO A 78 7.21 8.04 -0.60
CA PRO A 78 8.67 8.02 -0.69
C PRO A 78 9.19 7.17 -1.85
N ASP A 79 8.59 5.99 -2.07
CA ASP A 79 8.95 5.12 -3.19
C ASP A 79 8.58 5.76 -4.53
N VAL A 80 7.44 6.47 -4.58
CA VAL A 80 7.04 7.21 -5.78
C VAL A 80 8.07 8.30 -6.09
N ALA A 81 8.48 9.08 -5.09
CA ALA A 81 9.52 10.10 -5.27
C ALA A 81 10.84 9.49 -5.78
N GLN A 82 11.24 8.35 -5.24
CA GLN A 82 12.45 7.63 -5.68
C GLN A 82 12.36 7.19 -7.14
N VAL A 83 11.20 6.69 -7.59
CA VAL A 83 11.00 6.30 -8.99
C VAL A 83 11.02 7.53 -9.90
N LEU A 84 10.28 8.59 -9.54
CA LEU A 84 10.17 9.80 -10.36
C LEU A 84 11.52 10.52 -10.54
N THR A 85 12.43 10.39 -9.58
CA THR A 85 13.75 11.05 -9.59
C THR A 85 14.89 10.14 -10.05
N GLY A 86 14.80 8.84 -9.78
CA GLY A 86 15.93 7.92 -9.95
C GLY A 86 15.79 6.94 -11.11
N TRP A 87 14.59 6.73 -11.65
CA TRP A 87 14.39 5.76 -12.74
C TRP A 87 14.33 6.47 -14.10
N PRO A 88 14.96 5.93 -15.16
CA PRO A 88 14.81 6.46 -16.50
C PRO A 88 13.34 6.43 -16.96
N CYS A 89 12.87 7.56 -17.48
CA CYS A 89 11.53 7.68 -18.06
C CYS A 89 11.57 7.17 -19.51
N CYS A 90 10.89 6.05 -19.78
CA CYS A 90 10.87 5.39 -21.08
C CYS A 90 9.69 5.84 -21.96
N TYR A 91 8.66 6.41 -21.34
CA TYR A 91 7.49 6.95 -22.03
C TYR A 91 6.90 8.11 -21.23
N LEU A 92 6.57 9.22 -21.89
CA LEU A 92 5.89 10.37 -21.31
C LEU A 92 4.86 10.89 -22.30
N SER A 93 3.58 10.91 -21.91
CA SER A 93 2.47 11.42 -22.73
C SER A 93 2.05 12.83 -22.33
N ASP A 94 2.18 13.16 -21.04
CA ASP A 94 1.67 14.38 -20.43
C ASP A 94 2.68 14.94 -19.42
N PRO A 95 3.65 15.76 -19.89
CA PRO A 95 4.69 16.33 -19.03
C PRO A 95 4.12 17.21 -17.92
N HIS A 96 3.05 17.97 -18.19
CA HIS A 96 2.43 18.86 -17.22
C HIS A 96 1.77 18.08 -16.09
N ARG A 97 0.99 17.05 -16.41
CA ARG A 97 0.38 16.21 -15.38
C ARG A 97 1.43 15.44 -14.59
N CYS A 98 2.51 14.99 -15.25
CA CYS A 98 3.62 14.33 -14.57
C CYS A 98 4.29 15.25 -13.54
N ALA A 99 4.60 16.49 -13.91
CA ALA A 99 5.17 17.48 -13.01
C ALA A 99 4.23 17.79 -11.83
N GLN A 100 2.94 18.01 -12.11
CA GLN A 100 1.93 18.24 -11.07
C GLN A 100 1.84 17.09 -10.05
N LEU A 101 1.90 15.83 -10.51
CA LEU A 101 1.89 14.67 -9.63
C LEU A 101 3.18 14.59 -8.80
N ALA A 102 4.33 14.95 -9.36
CA ALA A 102 5.59 15.04 -8.63
C ALA A 102 5.56 16.14 -7.55
N ASP A 103 5.01 17.31 -7.86
CA ASP A 103 4.87 18.42 -6.91
C ASP A 103 3.99 18.03 -5.71
N ILE A 104 2.88 17.33 -5.96
CA ILE A 104 2.01 16.80 -4.91
C ILE A 104 2.77 15.83 -3.99
N VAL A 105 3.62 14.97 -4.56
CA VAL A 105 4.46 14.05 -3.78
C VAL A 105 5.45 14.83 -2.92
N GLY A 106 6.15 15.80 -3.50
CA GLY A 106 7.11 16.65 -2.79
C GLY A 106 6.49 17.40 -1.62
N ALA A 107 5.36 18.08 -1.86
CA ALA A 107 4.63 18.80 -0.82
C ALA A 107 4.20 17.88 0.34
N ARG A 108 3.70 16.67 0.02
CA ARG A 108 3.24 15.71 1.03
C ARG A 108 4.36 15.04 1.80
N LEU A 109 5.55 14.93 1.21
CA LEU A 109 6.74 14.46 1.92
C LEU A 109 7.29 15.55 2.85
N ALA A 110 7.26 16.82 2.43
CA ALA A 110 7.62 17.95 3.27
C ALA A 110 6.67 18.09 4.49
N ASP A 111 5.37 17.90 4.30
CA ASP A 111 4.38 17.85 5.40
C ASP A 111 4.65 16.70 6.41
N ARG A 112 5.39 15.67 5.99
CA ARG A 112 5.69 14.46 6.78
C ARG A 112 7.02 14.58 7.53
N GLU A 113 7.86 15.55 7.18
CA GLU A 113 9.14 15.79 7.83
C GLU A 113 8.90 16.36 9.24
N PRO A 114 9.54 15.82 10.29
CA PRO A 114 9.23 16.22 11.65
C PRO A 114 9.66 17.67 11.89
N ALA A 115 8.69 18.55 12.16
CA ALA A 115 8.97 19.76 12.91
C ALA A 115 9.64 19.33 14.24
N ALA A 116 10.83 19.87 14.50
CA ALA A 116 11.60 19.58 15.70
C ALA A 116 10.71 19.74 16.96
N PRO A 117 10.85 18.86 17.96
CA PRO A 117 10.03 18.94 19.16
C PRO A 117 10.27 20.27 19.87
N ALA A 118 9.22 21.05 20.07
CA ALA A 118 9.25 22.20 20.96
C ALA A 118 9.64 21.75 22.38
N PRO A 119 10.41 22.56 23.14
CA PRO A 119 10.80 22.19 24.50
C PRO A 119 9.56 21.92 25.36
N LEU A 120 9.56 20.77 26.05
CA LEU A 120 8.51 20.39 26.98
C LEU A 120 8.49 21.36 28.16
N GLY A 121 7.56 22.30 28.13
CA GLY A 121 7.13 23.06 29.31
C GLY A 121 6.38 22.14 30.27
N ARG A 122 6.93 22.02 31.47
CA ARG A 122 6.38 21.32 32.64
C ARG A 122 5.07 21.99 33.07
N GLY A 123 4.00 21.22 33.21
CA GLY A 123 2.72 21.71 33.73
C GLY A 123 1.78 20.56 34.08
N GLU A 124 1.66 20.27 35.37
CA GLU A 124 0.79 19.27 35.96
C GLU A 124 -0.69 19.70 35.95
N ASN A 125 -1.57 18.70 36.07
CA ASN A 125 -3.00 18.73 36.38
C ASN A 125 -4.01 18.85 35.22
N GLY A 126 -4.71 17.73 34.97
CA GLY A 126 -5.91 17.67 34.15
C GLY A 126 -6.21 16.26 33.61
N LEU A 127 -6.61 15.33 34.49
CA LEU A 127 -7.30 14.10 34.05
C LEU A 127 -8.67 14.50 33.49
N SER A 128 -8.79 14.65 32.16
CA SER A 128 -10.06 14.47 31.45
C SER A 128 -9.85 14.29 29.93
N ALA A 129 -10.40 13.19 29.42
CA ALA A 129 -10.86 13.02 28.03
C ALA A 129 -9.89 13.32 26.88
N ALA A 130 -8.86 12.50 26.72
CA ALA A 130 -8.36 12.16 25.38
C ALA A 130 -8.79 10.73 25.01
N ALA A 131 -10.05 10.39 25.26
CA ALA A 131 -10.71 9.40 24.43
C ALA A 131 -10.55 9.93 23.00
N LEU A 132 -10.04 9.14 22.05
CA LEU A 132 -10.11 9.56 20.67
C LEU A 132 -11.56 9.97 20.43
N ALA A 133 -11.80 11.23 20.09
CA ALA A 133 -13.03 11.62 19.42
C ALA A 133 -12.94 10.98 18.03
N ILE A 134 -13.06 9.65 17.95
CA ILE A 134 -13.16 8.92 16.70
C ILE A 134 -14.46 9.43 16.09
N PRO A 135 -14.39 10.30 15.07
CA PRO A 135 -15.61 10.92 14.60
C PRO A 135 -16.46 9.84 13.91
N PRO A 136 -17.80 9.95 13.95
CA PRO A 136 -18.69 8.96 13.34
C PRO A 136 -18.40 8.76 11.84
N THR A 137 -17.76 9.73 11.19
CA THR A 137 -17.28 9.67 9.81
C THR A 137 -16.34 8.50 9.52
N ILE A 138 -15.67 7.92 10.52
CA ILE A 138 -14.83 6.73 10.29
C ILE A 138 -15.64 5.52 9.84
N PHE A 139 -16.88 5.39 10.33
CA PHE A 139 -17.73 4.25 10.02
C PHE A 139 -18.21 4.35 8.58
N ASP A 140 -18.65 5.56 8.17
CA ASP A 140 -19.00 5.86 6.79
C ASP A 140 -17.81 5.64 5.86
N TRP A 141 -16.63 6.14 6.23
CA TRP A 141 -15.39 5.90 5.48
C TRP A 141 -15.08 4.39 5.33
N TYR A 142 -15.17 3.62 6.41
CA TYR A 142 -14.88 2.18 6.36
C TYR A 142 -15.89 1.44 5.48
N ARG A 143 -17.17 1.80 5.58
CA ARG A 143 -18.24 1.27 4.72
C ARG A 143 -17.95 1.56 3.25
N ASP A 144 -17.54 2.79 2.93
CA ASP A 144 -17.23 3.20 1.56
C ASP A 144 -15.97 2.50 1.00
N MET A 145 -15.03 2.15 1.88
CA MET A 145 -13.82 1.38 1.53
C MET A 145 -14.05 -0.13 1.46
N ALA A 146 -15.15 -0.66 2.01
CA ALA A 146 -15.42 -2.10 2.07
C ALA A 146 -15.31 -2.82 0.71
N PRO A 147 -15.82 -2.27 -0.42
CA PRO A 147 -15.65 -2.89 -1.73
C PRO A 147 -14.18 -3.08 -2.13
N CYS A 148 -13.29 -2.15 -1.78
CA CYS A 148 -11.86 -2.26 -2.06
C CYS A 148 -11.24 -3.44 -1.32
N PHE A 149 -11.55 -3.59 -0.04
CA PHE A 149 -11.06 -4.70 0.78
C PHE A 149 -11.62 -6.04 0.33
N LEU A 150 -12.89 -6.08 -0.07
CA LEU A 150 -13.57 -7.29 -0.54
C LEU A 150 -13.10 -7.73 -1.95
N ALA A 151 -12.64 -6.79 -2.78
CA ALA A 151 -12.15 -7.06 -4.13
C ALA A 151 -10.66 -7.46 -4.19
N VAL A 152 -9.98 -7.60 -3.04
CA VAL A 152 -8.58 -8.03 -2.96
C VAL A 152 -8.44 -9.50 -3.33
N GLU A 153 -7.48 -9.78 -4.21
CA GLU A 153 -6.98 -11.11 -4.53
C GLU A 153 -5.51 -11.24 -4.11
N PRO A 154 -5.01 -12.46 -3.80
CA PRO A 154 -5.77 -13.72 -3.69
C PRO A 154 -6.71 -13.76 -2.45
N PRO A 155 -7.64 -14.73 -2.33
CA PRO A 155 -8.61 -14.76 -1.23
C PRO A 155 -7.96 -14.86 0.15
N VAL A 156 -6.77 -15.49 0.23
CA VAL A 156 -5.95 -15.54 1.44
C VAL A 156 -5.53 -14.14 1.88
N ARG A 157 -5.08 -13.27 0.96
CA ARG A 157 -4.73 -11.87 1.24
C ARG A 157 -5.91 -11.10 1.81
N ARG A 158 -7.07 -11.22 1.16
CA ARG A 158 -8.31 -10.59 1.61
C ARG A 158 -8.65 -11.01 3.04
N ARG A 159 -8.64 -12.31 3.32
CA ARG A 159 -8.92 -12.82 4.68
C ARG A 159 -7.92 -12.30 5.72
N LEU A 160 -6.64 -12.22 5.38
CA LEU A 160 -5.62 -11.66 6.26
C LEU A 160 -5.88 -10.18 6.56
N ILE A 161 -6.19 -9.36 5.55
CA ILE A 161 -6.54 -7.94 5.71
C ILE A 161 -7.75 -7.78 6.63
N LEU A 162 -8.85 -8.49 6.33
CA LEU A 162 -10.08 -8.40 7.14
C LEU A 162 -9.87 -8.88 8.58
N ARG A 163 -9.00 -9.89 8.79
CA ARG A 163 -8.67 -10.36 10.14
C ARG A 163 -7.87 -9.34 10.93
N THR A 164 -6.96 -8.62 10.27
CA THR A 164 -6.25 -7.49 10.86
C THR A 164 -7.21 -6.33 11.17
N HIS A 165 -8.14 -5.99 10.28
CA HIS A 165 -9.16 -4.97 10.53
C HIS A 165 -10.01 -5.28 11.76
N HIS A 166 -10.46 -6.53 11.87
CA HIS A 166 -11.21 -7.00 13.04
C HIS A 166 -10.40 -6.82 14.33
N TRP A 167 -9.11 -7.16 14.30
CA TRP A 167 -8.24 -6.96 15.46
C TRP A 167 -8.05 -5.48 15.80
N ILE A 168 -7.89 -4.59 14.81
CA ILE A 168 -7.80 -3.14 15.04
C ILE A 168 -9.04 -2.64 15.80
N VAL A 169 -10.24 -3.05 15.37
CA VAL A 169 -11.48 -2.67 16.03
C VAL A 169 -11.55 -3.23 17.45
N GLU A 170 -11.34 -4.54 17.63
CA GLU A 170 -11.43 -5.24 18.92
C GLU A 170 -10.39 -4.81 19.96
N ARG A 171 -9.15 -4.54 19.52
CA ARG A 171 -7.99 -4.49 20.41
C ARG A 171 -7.30 -3.13 20.42
N VAL A 172 -7.70 -2.22 19.53
CA VAL A 172 -7.21 -0.84 19.50
C VAL A 172 -8.36 0.14 19.69
N LEU A 173 -9.35 0.16 18.80
CA LEU A 173 -10.39 1.19 18.82
C LEU A 173 -11.40 1.02 19.96
N MET A 174 -11.88 -0.20 20.22
CA MET A 174 -12.78 -0.46 21.35
C MET A 174 -12.16 -0.13 22.72
N PRO A 175 -10.92 -0.56 23.05
CA PRO A 175 -10.27 -0.15 24.30
C PRO A 175 -10.12 1.36 24.41
N ILE A 176 -9.67 2.03 23.34
CA ILE A 176 -9.52 3.48 23.31
C ILE A 176 -10.86 4.19 23.58
N ALA A 177 -11.95 3.73 22.97
CA ALA A 177 -13.28 4.30 23.17
C ALA A 177 -13.76 4.16 24.63
N ARG A 178 -13.23 3.19 25.38
CA ARG A 178 -13.46 3.00 26.82
C ARG A 178 -12.45 3.75 27.71
N GLY A 179 -11.51 4.50 27.12
CA GLY A 179 -10.42 5.15 27.85
C GLY A 179 -9.28 4.22 28.25
N GLU A 180 -9.24 2.99 27.72
CA GLU A 180 -8.22 1.99 27.98
C GLU A 180 -7.07 2.05 26.96
N ARG A 181 -5.94 1.41 27.29
CA ARG A 181 -4.80 1.29 26.37
C ARG A 181 -5.04 0.18 25.32
N PRO A 182 -4.58 0.37 24.06
CA PRO A 182 -4.56 -0.69 23.06
C PRO A 182 -3.79 -1.93 23.53
N VAL A 183 -4.25 -3.12 23.13
CA VAL A 183 -3.64 -4.40 23.53
C VAL A 183 -2.44 -4.74 22.63
N ALA A 184 -1.40 -3.92 22.71
CA ALA A 184 -0.19 -4.05 21.87
C ALA A 184 0.55 -5.39 22.07
N ALA A 185 0.36 -6.07 23.20
CA ALA A 185 0.93 -7.40 23.46
C ALA A 185 0.52 -8.45 22.41
N ASP A 186 -0.65 -8.28 21.77
CA ASP A 186 -1.12 -9.17 20.70
C ASP A 186 -0.25 -9.11 19.42
N LEU A 187 0.57 -8.06 19.27
CA LEU A 187 1.48 -7.85 18.15
C LEU A 187 2.85 -8.51 18.35
N ARG A 188 3.11 -9.16 19.48
CA ARG A 188 4.37 -9.90 19.67
C ARG A 188 4.46 -11.08 18.68
N PRO A 189 5.66 -11.65 18.42
CA PRO A 189 5.81 -12.80 17.55
C PRO A 189 4.91 -13.99 17.91
N THR A 190 4.65 -14.20 19.20
CA THR A 190 3.72 -15.21 19.73
C THR A 190 2.36 -14.65 20.13
N GLY A 191 2.08 -13.40 19.75
CA GLY A 191 0.87 -12.67 20.09
C GLY A 191 -0.37 -13.19 19.34
N ARG A 192 -1.54 -12.84 19.88
CA ARG A 192 -2.83 -13.34 19.39
C ARG A 192 -3.12 -12.95 17.94
N LEU A 193 -2.67 -11.78 17.47
CA LEU A 193 -2.86 -11.38 16.08
C LEU A 193 -2.04 -12.30 15.16
N THR A 194 -0.75 -12.49 15.47
CA THR A 194 0.15 -13.34 14.69
C THR A 194 -0.42 -14.75 14.53
N TRP A 195 -0.87 -15.36 15.63
CA TRP A 195 -1.53 -16.67 15.59
C TRP A 195 -2.80 -16.69 14.75
N ARG A 196 -3.65 -15.66 14.88
CA ARG A 196 -4.88 -15.56 14.07
C ARG A 196 -4.58 -15.45 12.58
N LEU A 197 -3.51 -14.76 12.19
CA LEU A 197 -3.10 -14.61 10.79
C LEU A 197 -2.52 -15.91 10.24
N VAL A 198 -1.66 -16.60 11.00
CA VAL A 198 -1.08 -17.90 10.60
C VAL A 198 -2.17 -18.93 10.30
N ARG A 199 -3.24 -18.98 11.10
CA ARG A 199 -4.36 -19.92 10.90
C ARG A 199 -5.19 -19.68 9.63
N VAL A 200 -5.08 -18.50 9.01
CA VAL A 200 -5.79 -18.18 7.76
C VAL A 200 -5.04 -18.71 6.54
N ILE A 201 -3.75 -18.97 6.68
CA ILE A 201 -2.87 -19.35 5.57
C ILE A 201 -2.98 -20.85 5.32
N PRO A 202 -3.17 -21.29 4.06
CA PRO A 202 -3.16 -22.71 3.72
C PRO A 202 -1.84 -23.40 4.10
N PRO A 203 -1.87 -24.70 4.45
CA PRO A 203 -0.65 -25.47 4.69
C PRO A 203 0.29 -25.38 3.48
N GLY A 204 1.59 -25.11 3.72
CA GLY A 204 2.60 -24.99 2.67
C GLY A 204 2.78 -23.58 2.07
N GLU A 205 1.90 -22.62 2.37
CA GLU A 205 2.02 -21.23 1.89
C GLU A 205 2.62 -20.27 2.92
N LEU A 206 2.87 -20.73 4.15
CA LEU A 206 3.29 -19.87 5.26
C LEU A 206 4.51 -19.01 4.93
N ASP A 207 5.48 -19.54 4.19
CA ASP A 207 6.71 -18.81 3.85
C ASP A 207 6.46 -17.63 2.90
N LEU A 208 5.45 -17.72 2.04
CA LEU A 208 5.05 -16.62 1.15
C LEU A 208 4.46 -15.44 1.94
N TRP A 209 3.70 -15.76 2.98
CA TRP A 209 2.97 -14.78 3.79
C TRP A 209 3.74 -14.31 5.02
N ARG A 210 4.84 -14.98 5.38
CA ARG A 210 5.68 -14.65 6.55
C ARG A 210 6.16 -13.21 6.51
N THR A 211 6.65 -12.76 5.36
CA THR A 211 7.12 -11.38 5.17
C THR A 211 5.98 -10.37 5.32
N TRP A 212 4.83 -10.66 4.70
CA TRP A 212 3.64 -9.80 4.81
C TRP A 212 3.16 -9.65 6.26
N ILE A 213 3.10 -10.77 7.01
CA ILE A 213 2.73 -10.77 8.44
C ILE A 213 3.71 -9.92 9.24
N ARG A 214 5.02 -10.13 9.06
CA ARG A 214 6.06 -9.41 9.80
C ARG A 214 5.97 -7.90 9.57
N LEU A 215 5.79 -7.47 8.32
CA LEU A 215 5.68 -6.06 7.96
C LEU A 215 4.40 -5.44 8.52
N THR A 216 3.27 -6.14 8.41
CA THR A 216 1.98 -5.67 8.94
C THR A 216 2.06 -5.47 10.44
N ILE A 217 2.63 -6.43 11.17
CA ILE A 217 2.82 -6.34 12.61
C ILE A 217 3.77 -5.19 12.98
N GLY A 218 4.91 -5.07 12.29
CA GLY A 218 5.88 -4.00 12.55
C GLY A 218 5.27 -2.61 12.34
N ASP A 219 4.49 -2.42 11.28
CA ASP A 219 3.83 -1.17 10.99
C ASP A 219 2.74 -0.84 12.01
N LEU A 220 1.96 -1.83 12.44
CA LEU A 220 0.99 -1.66 13.53
C LEU A 220 1.68 -1.31 14.85
N GLN A 221 2.81 -1.95 15.18
CA GLN A 221 3.59 -1.61 16.39
C GLN A 221 4.07 -0.16 16.34
N ARG A 222 4.62 0.27 15.21
CA ARG A 222 5.04 1.66 15.00
C ARG A 222 3.88 2.64 15.10
N ALA A 223 2.72 2.29 14.53
CA ALA A 223 1.53 3.12 14.61
C ALA A 223 0.99 3.25 16.05
N LEU A 224 1.04 2.17 16.83
CA LEU A 224 0.62 2.19 18.24
C LEU A 224 1.60 2.91 19.16
N ALA A 225 2.88 3.03 18.77
CA ALA A 225 3.87 3.81 19.51
C ALA A 225 3.63 5.32 19.44
N TRP A 226 2.74 5.80 18.55
CA TRP A 226 2.40 7.21 18.47
C TRP A 226 1.76 7.72 19.77
N PRO A 227 2.12 8.95 20.23
CA PRO A 227 1.50 9.58 21.38
C PRO A 227 -0.01 9.67 21.25
N ALA A 228 -0.75 9.46 22.34
CA ALA A 228 -2.22 9.45 22.34
C ALA A 228 -2.82 10.73 21.74
N GLY A 229 -2.25 11.91 22.07
CA GLY A 229 -2.69 13.20 21.55
C GLY A 229 -2.47 13.41 20.04
N ARG A 230 -1.75 12.51 19.35
CA ARG A 230 -1.54 12.54 17.89
C ARG A 230 -2.36 11.50 17.13
N ARG A 231 -3.17 10.71 17.84
CA ARG A 231 -4.04 9.71 17.24
C ARG A 231 -5.33 10.38 16.80
N THR A 232 -5.36 10.79 15.55
CA THR A 232 -6.50 11.45 14.90
C THR A 232 -7.30 10.45 14.06
N GLU A 233 -8.37 10.89 13.41
CA GLU A 233 -9.07 10.08 12.42
C GLU A 233 -8.13 9.62 11.28
N ALA A 234 -7.21 10.47 10.84
CA ALA A 234 -6.22 10.11 9.83
C ALA A 234 -5.32 8.94 10.29
N TRP A 235 -4.98 8.90 11.58
CA TRP A 235 -4.27 7.77 12.17
C TRP A 235 -5.13 6.50 12.17
N VAL A 236 -6.44 6.59 12.47
CA VAL A 236 -7.34 5.43 12.40
C VAL A 236 -7.46 4.90 10.97
N ARG A 237 -7.64 5.78 9.97
CA ARG A 237 -7.67 5.40 8.55
C ARG A 237 -6.36 4.72 8.14
N TRP A 238 -5.22 5.27 8.58
CA TRP A 238 -3.91 4.68 8.31
C TRP A 238 -3.77 3.27 8.90
N LEU A 239 -4.28 3.00 10.11
CA LEU A 239 -4.25 1.66 10.71
C LEU A 239 -4.90 0.61 9.80
N PHE A 240 -6.04 0.95 9.19
CA PHE A 240 -6.75 0.07 8.26
C PHE A 240 -6.06 -0.02 6.89
N ASP A 241 -5.33 1.02 6.46
CA ASP A 241 -4.58 0.97 5.21
C ASP A 241 -3.28 0.14 5.29
N ILE A 242 -2.66 -0.01 6.47
CA ILE A 242 -1.42 -0.79 6.67
C ILE A 242 -1.48 -2.20 6.02
N PRO A 243 -2.40 -3.10 6.40
CA PRO A 243 -2.43 -4.45 5.83
C PRO A 243 -2.72 -4.47 4.32
N TYR A 244 -3.36 -3.40 3.81
CA TYR A 244 -3.66 -3.24 2.40
C TYR A 244 -2.44 -2.82 1.58
N SER A 245 -1.62 -1.91 2.11
CA SER A 245 -0.46 -1.32 1.42
C SER A 245 0.73 -2.27 1.25
N ILE A 246 0.79 -3.37 2.00
CA ILE A 246 1.94 -4.27 1.95
C ILE A 246 1.80 -5.23 0.76
N PRO A 247 2.78 -5.24 -0.16
CA PRO A 247 2.77 -6.14 -1.31
C PRO A 247 2.99 -7.58 -0.87
N VAL A 248 2.45 -8.52 -1.65
CA VAL A 248 2.72 -9.95 -1.51
C VAL A 248 3.72 -10.30 -2.59
N THR A 249 4.92 -10.70 -2.20
CA THR A 249 5.97 -11.07 -3.15
C THR A 249 5.53 -12.31 -3.92
N PRO A 250 5.41 -12.26 -5.26
CA PRO A 250 5.17 -13.47 -6.04
C PRO A 250 6.34 -14.43 -5.84
N ARG A 251 6.03 -15.71 -5.66
CA ARG A 251 7.05 -16.76 -5.73
C ARG A 251 7.62 -16.73 -7.14
N ARG A 252 8.91 -16.39 -7.30
CA ARG A 252 9.64 -16.62 -8.55
C ARG A 252 9.45 -18.10 -8.89
N PRO A 253 8.98 -18.48 -10.11
CA PRO A 253 9.06 -19.86 -10.52
C PRO A 253 10.51 -20.27 -10.37
N ALA A 254 10.79 -21.29 -9.54
CA ALA A 254 12.11 -21.89 -9.53
C ALA A 254 12.38 -22.29 -10.98
N HIS A 255 13.47 -21.77 -11.55
CA HIS A 255 13.97 -22.21 -12.85
C HIS A 255 13.87 -23.73 -12.87
N ALA A 256 13.00 -24.27 -13.72
CA ALA A 256 13.07 -25.67 -14.08
C ALA A 256 14.50 -25.88 -14.56
N ALA A 257 15.22 -26.77 -13.87
CA ALA A 257 16.58 -27.13 -14.22
C ALA A 257 16.61 -27.52 -15.72
N PRO A 258 17.66 -27.15 -16.47
CA PRO A 258 17.83 -27.69 -17.81
C PRO A 258 17.94 -29.21 -17.67
N SER A 259 16.95 -29.91 -18.22
CA SER A 259 17.02 -31.36 -18.36
C SER A 259 18.23 -31.68 -19.24
N SER A 260 19.28 -32.17 -18.59
CA SER A 260 20.43 -32.81 -19.23
C SER A 260 20.04 -34.22 -19.68
N ALA A 261 19.66 -34.37 -20.95
CA ALA A 261 19.66 -35.59 -21.76
C ALA A 261 19.11 -35.16 -23.14
N ASP A 262 19.76 -35.32 -24.30
CA ASP A 262 20.64 -36.41 -24.72
C ASP A 262 21.90 -35.90 -25.44
N ARG A 263 23.05 -36.36 -24.95
CA ARG A 263 24.14 -36.80 -25.82
C ARG A 263 24.07 -38.31 -25.82
N HIS A 264 23.80 -38.92 -26.95
CA HIS A 264 24.43 -40.17 -27.36
C HIS A 264 24.36 -40.25 -28.89
N GLU A 265 25.56 -40.30 -29.48
CA GLU A 265 25.98 -40.83 -30.80
C GLU A 265 25.11 -40.58 -32.04
#